data_AF-A0A7S1RL04-F1
#
_entry.id   AF-A0A7S1RL04-F1
#
_cell.length_a   1.000
_cell.length_b   1.000
_cell.length_c   1.000
_cell.angle_alpha   90.00
_cell.angle_beta   90.00
_cell.angle_gamma   90.00
#
_symmetry.space_group_name_H-M   'P 1'
#
loop_
_entity.id
_entity.type
_entity.pdbx_description
1 polymer ?
#
loop_
_entity_poly.entity_id
_entity_poly.type
_entity_poly.pdbx_seq_one_letter_code
_entity_poly.pdbx_strand_id
1 'polypeptide(L)'
;QREAGQKLLAEFKRRLIREHGTLVRAWTNVLKPAGDGNSINFDAFKGIFEKTGVEGDAKAAWGAIDRKGKTMTLSEFDPGVDGDFRELRARIGERYGNMERAFDEVDKDGSYELDMKGFLSLCYECQFRRNERRLFAYLDPERLQRISLG
;
A
#
# COMPACT_ATOMS: atom_id res chain seq x y z
N GLN A 1 -7.09 26.27 8.26
CA GLN A 1 -6.36 25.86 7.04
C GLN A 1 -5.97 24.37 7.04
N ARG A 2 -5.38 23.82 8.12
CA ARG A 2 -4.99 22.39 8.19
C ARG A 2 -6.14 21.39 8.03
N GLU A 3 -7.30 21.66 8.63
CA GLU A 3 -8.49 20.80 8.53
C GLU A 3 -9.05 20.73 7.09
N ALA A 4 -9.09 21.87 6.38
CA ALA A 4 -9.51 21.90 4.98
C ALA A 4 -8.57 21.06 4.10
N GLY A 5 -7.25 21.16 4.32
CA GLY A 5 -6.26 20.32 3.64
C GLY A 5 -6.45 18.82 3.93
N GLN A 6 -6.77 18.45 5.16
CA GLN A 6 -7.06 17.05 5.52
C GLN A 6 -8.31 16.51 4.80
N LYS A 7 -9.37 17.31 4.69
CA LYS A 7 -10.58 16.95 3.93
C LYS A 7 -10.28 16.74 2.44
N LEU A 8 -9.48 17.63 1.83
CA LEU A 8 -9.04 17.50 0.44
C LEU A 8 -8.18 16.25 0.23
N LEU A 9 -7.22 15.99 1.13
CA LEU A 9 -6.38 14.79 1.08
C LEU A 9 -7.21 13.52 1.21
N ALA A 10 -8.22 13.51 2.09
CA ALA A 10 -9.11 12.37 2.28
C ALA A 10 -10.00 12.12 1.06
N GLU A 11 -10.53 13.16 0.40
CA GLU A 11 -11.26 13.03 -0.86
C GLU A 11 -10.35 12.51 -1.98
N PHE A 12 -9.14 13.07 -2.12
CA PHE A 12 -8.14 12.61 -3.09
C PHE A 12 -7.84 11.12 -2.93
N LYS A 13 -7.52 10.67 -1.71
CA LYS A 13 -7.29 9.26 -1.40
C LYS A 13 -8.51 8.39 -1.73
N ARG A 14 -9.73 8.85 -1.42
CA ARG A 14 -10.96 8.11 -1.74
C ARG A 14 -11.17 7.93 -3.25
N ARG A 15 -10.85 8.93 -4.07
CA ARG A 15 -10.94 8.81 -5.53
C ARG A 15 -9.94 7.82 -6.09
N LEU A 16 -8.69 7.88 -5.62
CA LEU A 16 -7.66 6.92 -6.00
C LEU A 16 -8.02 5.48 -5.60
N ILE A 17 -8.58 5.27 -4.41
CA ILE A 17 -9.07 3.95 -3.97
C ILE A 17 -10.22 3.48 -4.88
N ARG A 18 -11.15 4.36 -5.27
CA ARG A 18 -12.26 4.00 -6.16
C ARG A 18 -11.75 3.56 -7.55
N GLU A 19 -10.74 4.23 -8.07
CA GLU A 19 -10.21 3.97 -9.41
C GLU A 19 -9.22 2.80 -9.45
N HIS A 20 -8.37 2.66 -8.44
CA HIS A 20 -7.26 1.70 -8.44
C HIS A 20 -7.40 0.56 -7.41
N GLY A 21 -8.42 0.61 -6.54
CA GLY A 21 -8.71 -0.37 -5.50
C GLY A 21 -7.95 -0.13 -4.19
N THR A 22 -6.67 0.27 -4.24
CA THR A 22 -5.86 0.59 -3.06
C THR A 22 -4.96 1.79 -3.33
N LEU A 23 -4.51 2.50 -2.29
CA LEU A 23 -3.54 3.58 -2.47
C LEU A 23 -2.17 3.06 -2.91
N VAL A 24 -1.82 1.83 -2.54
CA VAL A 24 -0.62 1.14 -3.04
C VAL A 24 -0.70 0.97 -4.56
N ARG A 25 -1.84 0.52 -5.10
CA ARG A 25 -2.02 0.43 -6.56
C ARG A 25 -2.03 1.81 -7.23
N ALA A 26 -2.65 2.80 -6.60
CA ALA A 26 -2.60 4.18 -7.10
C ALA A 26 -1.15 4.71 -7.15
N TRP A 27 -0.34 4.39 -6.15
CA TRP A 27 1.07 4.73 -6.08
C TRP A 27 1.84 4.20 -7.29
N THR A 28 1.69 2.91 -7.59
CA THR A 28 2.35 2.24 -8.72
C THR A 28 1.77 2.64 -10.08
N ASN A 29 0.48 2.98 -10.17
CA ASN A 29 -0.19 3.21 -11.45
C ASN A 29 -0.08 4.66 -11.93
N VAL A 30 -0.34 5.62 -11.05
CA VAL A 30 -0.52 7.03 -11.47
C VAL A 30 0.47 7.97 -10.82
N LEU A 31 0.89 7.72 -9.57
CA LEU A 31 1.89 8.57 -8.92
C LEU A 31 3.32 8.24 -9.39
N LYS A 32 3.58 6.98 -9.77
CA LYS A 32 4.79 6.47 -10.45
C LYS A 32 6.06 7.27 -10.13
N PRO A 33 6.70 7.01 -8.99
CA PRO A 33 8.03 7.54 -8.74
C PRO A 33 8.99 7.20 -9.90
N ALA A 34 9.83 8.15 -10.30
CA ALA A 34 10.79 7.91 -11.37
C ALA A 34 12.04 7.17 -10.84
N GLY A 35 12.57 6.24 -11.64
CA GLY A 35 13.83 5.55 -11.36
C GLY A 35 13.78 4.62 -10.14
N ASP A 36 14.80 4.71 -9.29
CA ASP A 36 14.90 4.06 -7.97
C ASP A 36 14.09 4.77 -6.87
N GLY A 37 13.42 5.87 -7.24
CA GLY A 37 12.78 6.76 -6.29
C GLY A 37 11.65 6.05 -5.54
N ASN A 38 11.78 5.88 -4.23
CA ASN A 38 10.66 5.46 -3.36
C ASN A 38 9.78 6.66 -2.93
N SER A 39 9.88 7.80 -3.62
CA SER A 39 9.19 9.03 -3.26
C SER A 39 8.84 9.91 -4.46
N ILE A 40 7.81 10.74 -4.32
CA ILE A 40 7.36 11.73 -5.31
C ILE A 40 7.47 13.15 -4.77
N ASN A 41 7.64 14.13 -5.66
CA ASN A 41 7.65 15.56 -5.28
C ASN A 41 6.24 16.18 -5.39
N PHE A 42 6.14 17.48 -5.07
CA PHE A 42 4.86 18.21 -5.12
C PHE A 42 4.28 18.28 -6.53
N ASP A 43 5.10 18.48 -7.56
CA ASP A 43 4.62 18.65 -8.93
C ASP A 43 3.97 17.37 -9.46
N ALA A 44 4.59 16.22 -9.17
CA ALA A 44 4.01 14.91 -9.47
C ALA A 44 2.68 14.70 -8.73
N PHE A 45 2.63 14.99 -7.43
CA PHE A 45 1.39 14.90 -6.65
C PHE A 45 0.30 15.82 -7.19
N LYS A 46 0.63 17.09 -7.46
CA LYS A 46 -0.29 18.11 -7.97
C LYS A 46 -0.88 17.68 -9.31
N GLY A 47 -0.05 17.20 -10.23
CA GLY A 47 -0.50 16.74 -11.55
C GLY A 47 -1.50 15.58 -11.48
N ILE A 48 -1.37 14.68 -10.49
CA ILE A 48 -2.36 13.61 -10.27
C ILE A 48 -3.60 14.13 -9.52
N PHE A 49 -3.42 15.00 -8.51
CA PHE A 49 -4.52 15.64 -7.78
C PHE A 49 -5.49 16.34 -8.74
N GLU A 50 -4.98 17.15 -9.66
CA GLU A 50 -5.80 17.89 -10.64
C GLU A 50 -6.57 16.93 -11.58
N LYS A 51 -5.97 15.81 -11.97
CA LYS A 51 -6.62 14.79 -12.83
C LYS A 51 -7.73 14.02 -12.13
N THR A 52 -7.73 13.92 -10.80
CA THR A 52 -8.81 13.24 -10.06
C THR A 52 -10.11 14.04 -9.99
N GLY A 53 -10.08 15.32 -10.38
CA GLY A 53 -11.25 16.22 -10.32
C GLY A 53 -11.67 16.57 -8.89
N VAL A 54 -10.76 16.51 -7.91
CA VAL A 54 -10.99 17.07 -6.58
C VAL A 54 -10.90 18.58 -6.67
N GLU A 55 -11.98 19.27 -6.33
CA GLU A 55 -11.99 20.73 -6.26
C GLU A 55 -11.28 21.22 -5.00
N GLY A 56 -10.29 22.09 -5.17
CA GLY A 56 -9.56 22.72 -4.07
C GLY A 56 -8.07 22.91 -4.34
N ASP A 57 -7.36 23.41 -3.33
CA ASP A 57 -5.93 23.68 -3.42
C ASP A 57 -5.09 22.41 -3.14
N ALA A 58 -4.42 21.90 -4.17
CA ALA A 58 -3.50 20.77 -4.06
C ALA A 58 -2.38 21.03 -3.04
N LYS A 59 -1.94 22.28 -2.85
CA LYS A 59 -0.91 22.64 -1.86
C LYS A 59 -1.43 22.47 -0.44
N ALA A 60 -2.71 22.77 -0.19
CA ALA A 60 -3.35 22.52 1.09
C ALA A 60 -3.45 21.02 1.39
N ALA A 61 -3.81 20.19 0.39
CA ALA A 61 -3.82 18.73 0.54
C ALA A 61 -2.40 18.16 0.80
N TRP A 62 -1.41 18.63 0.04
CA TRP A 62 0.01 18.24 0.19
C TRP A 62 0.60 18.64 1.55
N GLY A 63 0.20 19.80 2.08
CA GLY A 63 0.59 20.28 3.41
C GLY A 63 -0.10 19.53 4.56
N ALA A 64 -1.16 18.79 4.28
CA ALA A 64 -1.86 17.96 5.28
C ALA A 64 -1.23 16.56 5.45
N ILE A 65 -0.30 16.17 4.58
CA ILE A 65 0.44 14.91 4.66
C ILE A 65 1.56 15.07 5.69
N ASP A 66 1.64 14.15 6.63
CA ASP A 66 2.71 14.11 7.63
C ASP A 66 4.00 13.56 6.99
N ARG A 67 4.74 14.46 6.35
CA ARG A 67 5.95 14.13 5.59
C ARG A 67 7.18 14.68 6.29
N LYS A 68 8.27 13.92 6.26
CA LYS A 68 9.55 14.31 6.89
C LYS A 68 10.39 15.25 6.01
N GLY A 69 10.08 15.34 4.72
CA GLY A 69 10.89 16.07 3.75
C GLY A 69 10.09 16.77 2.66
N LYS A 70 10.79 17.14 1.59
CA LYS A 70 10.19 17.80 0.42
C LYS A 70 9.45 16.83 -0.50
N THR A 71 9.78 15.55 -0.44
CA THR A 71 9.09 14.48 -1.16
C THR A 71 8.08 13.77 -0.25
N MET A 72 7.35 12.82 -0.81
CA MET A 72 6.41 11.94 -0.13
C MET A 72 6.75 10.50 -0.51
N THR A 73 6.75 9.59 0.45
CA THR A 73 6.89 8.13 0.25
C THR A 73 5.54 7.42 0.30
N LEU A 74 5.49 6.15 -0.10
CA LEU A 74 4.27 5.33 0.03
C LEU A 74 3.82 5.24 1.48
N SER A 75 4.72 5.01 2.44
CA SER A 75 4.37 4.89 3.86
C SER A 75 3.85 6.21 4.46
N GLU A 76 4.27 7.37 3.95
CA GLU A 76 3.69 8.66 4.35
C GLU A 76 2.31 8.89 3.70
N PHE A 77 2.10 8.34 2.50
CA PHE A 77 0.84 8.44 1.78
C PHE A 77 -0.23 7.45 2.29
N ASP A 78 0.15 6.22 2.59
CA ASP A 78 -0.70 5.16 3.14
C ASP A 78 0.01 4.49 4.33
N PRO A 79 0.07 5.15 5.50
CA PRO A 79 0.75 4.62 6.68
C PRO A 79 0.14 3.32 7.21
N GLY A 80 -1.04 2.94 6.71
CA GLY A 80 -1.64 1.66 7.04
C GLY A 80 -0.85 0.47 6.50
N VAL A 81 -0.09 0.63 5.40
CA VAL A 81 0.67 -0.46 4.77
C VAL A 81 1.76 -1.01 5.69
N ASP A 82 2.52 -0.13 6.37
CA ASP A 82 3.56 -0.51 7.32
C ASP A 82 2.97 -1.30 8.49
N GLY A 83 1.80 -0.88 8.96
CA GLY A 83 1.12 -1.56 10.05
C GLY A 83 0.55 -2.92 9.62
N ASP A 84 0.07 -3.03 8.39
CA ASP A 84 -0.40 -4.30 7.83
C ASP A 84 0.76 -5.31 7.74
N PHE A 85 1.90 -4.88 7.19
CA PHE A 85 3.07 -5.74 7.08
C PHE A 85 3.65 -6.13 8.45
N ARG A 86 3.68 -5.19 9.41
CA ARG A 86 4.12 -5.48 10.78
C ARG A 86 3.22 -6.48 11.48
N GLU A 87 1.91 -6.36 11.34
CA GLU A 87 0.98 -7.32 11.95
C GLU A 87 1.12 -8.69 11.30
N LEU A 88 1.20 -8.77 9.96
CA LEU A 88 1.38 -10.06 9.28
C LEU A 88 2.65 -10.77 9.78
N ARG A 89 3.78 -10.06 9.87
CA ARG A 89 5.03 -10.63 10.40
C ARG A 89 4.89 -11.12 11.84
N ALA A 90 4.23 -10.36 12.70
CA ALA A 90 4.00 -10.76 14.09
C ALA A 90 3.14 -12.04 14.15
N ARG A 91 2.03 -12.10 13.41
CA ARG A 91 1.13 -13.26 13.34
C ARG A 91 1.80 -14.51 12.78
N ILE A 92 2.62 -14.34 11.74
CA ILE A 92 3.41 -15.42 11.19
C ILE A 92 4.44 -15.94 12.21
N GLY A 93 5.12 -15.03 12.92
CA GLY A 93 6.04 -15.40 14.00
C GLY A 93 5.36 -16.16 15.14
N GLU A 94 4.16 -15.72 15.54
CA GLU A 94 3.35 -16.39 16.58
C GLU A 94 2.89 -17.79 16.17
N ARG A 95 2.47 -17.98 14.91
CA ARG A 95 1.89 -19.25 14.44
C ARG A 95 2.91 -20.24 13.89
N TYR A 96 3.83 -19.77 13.05
CA TYR A 96 4.76 -20.60 12.27
C TYR A 96 6.22 -20.45 12.71
N GLY A 97 6.51 -19.44 13.54
CA GLY A 97 7.87 -19.09 13.98
C GLY A 97 8.58 -18.14 13.01
N ASN A 98 8.49 -18.35 11.71
CA ASN A 98 9.05 -17.46 10.69
C ASN A 98 8.30 -17.53 9.35
N MET A 99 8.70 -16.69 8.39
CA MET A 99 8.06 -16.60 7.06
C MET A 99 8.30 -17.84 6.20
N GLU A 100 9.52 -18.39 6.21
CA GLU A 100 9.87 -19.61 5.45
C GLU A 100 8.94 -20.77 5.81
N ARG A 101 8.81 -21.05 7.12
CA ARG A 101 7.91 -22.09 7.63
C ARG A 101 6.45 -21.82 7.32
N ALA A 102 6.03 -20.56 7.27
CA ALA A 102 4.67 -20.25 6.87
C ALA A 102 4.43 -20.63 5.41
N PHE A 103 5.38 -20.35 4.51
CA PHE A 103 5.32 -20.77 3.11
C PHE A 103 5.37 -22.29 2.99
N ASP A 104 6.29 -22.99 3.66
CA ASP A 104 6.35 -24.47 3.62
C ASP A 104 5.02 -25.15 4.05
N GLU A 105 4.23 -24.50 4.92
CA GLU A 105 2.93 -25.01 5.35
C GLU A 105 1.76 -24.66 4.40
N VAL A 106 1.79 -23.47 3.78
CA VAL A 106 0.66 -23.00 2.94
C VAL A 106 0.87 -23.21 1.44
N ASP A 107 2.11 -23.36 0.99
CA ASP A 107 2.49 -23.66 -0.38
C ASP A 107 2.37 -25.16 -0.64
N LYS A 108 1.23 -25.56 -1.21
CA LYS A 108 0.92 -26.97 -1.48
C LYS A 108 1.52 -27.49 -2.79
N ASP A 109 1.94 -26.61 -3.69
CA ASP A 109 2.48 -26.97 -5.00
C ASP A 109 4.00 -26.83 -5.09
N GLY A 110 4.63 -26.25 -4.06
CA GLY A 110 6.09 -26.10 -3.98
C GLY A 110 6.63 -25.00 -4.89
N SER A 111 5.77 -24.10 -5.37
CA SER A 111 6.15 -22.97 -6.22
C SER A 111 6.89 -21.87 -5.47
N TYR A 112 6.78 -21.83 -4.13
CA TYR A 112 7.12 -20.71 -3.27
C TYR A 112 6.41 -19.40 -3.68
N GLU A 113 5.28 -19.53 -4.36
CA GLU A 113 4.43 -18.43 -4.81
C GLU A 113 3.03 -18.59 -4.19
N LEU A 114 2.47 -17.50 -3.66
CA LEU A 114 1.09 -17.47 -3.20
C LEU A 114 0.30 -16.53 -4.09
N ASP A 115 -0.71 -17.07 -4.77
CA ASP A 115 -1.75 -16.25 -5.39
C ASP A 115 -2.60 -15.56 -4.31
N MET A 116 -3.57 -14.74 -4.72
CA MET A 116 -4.46 -14.05 -3.78
C MET A 116 -5.22 -15.03 -2.87
N LYS A 117 -5.59 -16.21 -3.36
CA LYS A 117 -6.33 -17.20 -2.57
C LYS A 117 -5.45 -17.87 -1.52
N GLY A 118 -4.22 -18.24 -1.89
CA GLY A 118 -3.20 -18.74 -0.97
C GLY A 118 -2.86 -17.70 0.09
N PHE A 119 -2.68 -16.44 -0.30
CA PHE A 119 -2.43 -15.36 0.64
C PHE A 119 -3.58 -15.13 1.63
N LEU A 120 -4.83 -15.13 1.16
CA LEU A 120 -5.98 -15.02 2.07
C LEU A 120 -6.08 -16.21 3.03
N SER A 121 -5.72 -17.41 2.58
CA SER A 121 -5.66 -18.60 3.44
C SER A 121 -4.59 -18.43 4.52
N LEU A 122 -3.40 -17.94 4.14
CA LEU A 122 -2.34 -17.62 5.09
C LEU A 122 -2.79 -16.57 6.12
N CYS A 123 -3.42 -15.48 5.68
CA CYS A 123 -3.95 -14.42 6.55
C CYS A 123 -4.99 -14.98 7.54
N TYR A 124 -5.90 -15.82 7.07
CA TYR A 124 -6.90 -16.46 7.91
C TYR A 124 -6.26 -17.36 8.98
N GLU A 125 -5.36 -18.25 8.57
CA GLU A 125 -4.71 -19.20 9.48
C GLU A 125 -3.87 -18.48 10.55
N CYS A 126 -3.11 -17.44 10.18
CA CYS A 126 -2.33 -16.67 11.16
C CYS A 126 -3.18 -15.64 11.93
N GLN A 127 -4.50 -15.57 11.69
CA GLN A 127 -5.40 -14.62 12.32
C GLN A 127 -4.99 -13.15 12.12
N PHE A 128 -4.53 -12.82 10.91
CA PHE A 128 -4.32 -11.44 10.48
C PHE A 128 -5.66 -10.69 10.39
N ARG A 129 -5.74 -9.46 10.91
CA ARG A 129 -7.00 -8.71 11.02
C ARG A 129 -6.96 -7.32 10.40
N ARG A 130 -5.98 -7.04 9.52
CA ARG A 130 -5.89 -5.75 8.82
C ARG A 130 -6.25 -5.90 7.35
N ASN A 131 -5.75 -5.00 6.49
CA ASN A 131 -6.21 -4.88 5.12
C ASN A 131 -5.43 -5.81 4.18
N GLU A 132 -5.96 -7.01 3.94
CA GLU A 132 -5.37 -8.04 3.09
C GLU A 132 -5.15 -7.55 1.66
N ARG A 133 -6.12 -6.82 1.09
CA ARG A 133 -6.02 -6.31 -0.29
C ARG A 133 -4.91 -5.28 -0.46
N ARG A 134 -4.76 -4.39 0.53
CA ARG A 134 -3.66 -3.41 0.54
C ARG A 134 -2.32 -4.12 0.68
N LEU A 135 -2.24 -5.09 1.58
CA LEU A 135 -1.01 -5.82 1.85
C LEU A 135 -0.58 -6.68 0.65
N PHE A 136 -1.50 -7.42 0.03
CA PHE A 136 -1.22 -8.18 -1.19
C PHE A 136 -0.71 -7.27 -2.31
N ALA A 137 -1.38 -6.12 -2.53
CA ALA A 137 -0.93 -5.15 -3.53
C ALA A 137 0.45 -4.54 -3.23
N TYR A 138 0.87 -4.52 -1.97
CA TYR A 138 2.20 -4.05 -1.56
C TYR A 138 3.27 -5.11 -1.77
N LEU A 139 2.92 -6.38 -1.56
CA LEU A 139 3.81 -7.53 -1.75
C LEU A 139 3.92 -7.96 -3.23
N ASP A 140 2.97 -7.55 -4.09
CA ASP A 140 2.97 -7.77 -5.54
C ASP A 140 3.09 -6.43 -6.31
N PRO A 141 4.25 -5.74 -6.24
CA PRO A 141 4.43 -4.44 -6.91
C PRO A 141 4.41 -4.55 -8.44
N GLU A 142 4.85 -5.69 -8.99
CA GLU A 142 4.87 -5.98 -10.43
C GLU A 142 3.52 -6.47 -10.98
N ARG A 143 2.55 -6.72 -10.10
CA ARG A 143 1.18 -7.15 -10.43
C ARG A 143 1.12 -8.52 -11.11
N LEU A 144 2.02 -9.41 -10.74
CA LEU A 144 2.08 -10.80 -11.21
C LEU A 144 0.89 -11.64 -10.75
N GLN A 145 0.01 -11.07 -9.89
CA GLN A 145 -1.10 -11.76 -9.22
C GLN A 145 -0.61 -12.85 -8.25
N ARG A 146 0.61 -12.69 -7.75
CA ARG A 146 1.26 -13.60 -6.81
C ARG A 146 2.31 -12.88 -5.99
N ILE A 147 2.59 -13.42 -4.81
CA ILE A 147 3.67 -12.99 -3.95
C ILE A 147 4.64 -14.16 -3.79
N SER A 148 5.94 -13.91 -3.86
CA SER A 148 6.97 -14.93 -3.68
C SER A 148 7.76 -14.70 -2.41
N LEU A 149 8.32 -15.77 -1.84
CA LEU A 149 9.38 -15.64 -0.85
C LEU A 149 10.64 -15.15 -1.61
N GLY A 150 11.04 -13.90 -1.37
CA GLY A 150 12.24 -13.31 -1.99
C GLY A 150 13.53 -13.73 -1.32
#